data_AF-A0A350P9H1-F1
#
_entry.id   AF-A0A350P9H1-F1
#
_cell.length_a   1.000
_cell.length_b   1.000
_cell.length_c   1.000
_cell.angle_alpha   90.00
_cell.angle_beta   90.00
_cell.angle_gamma   90.00
#
_symmetry.space_group_name_H-M   'P 1'
#
loop_
_entity.id
_entity.type
_entity.pdbx_description
1 polymer ?
#
loop_
_entity_poly.entity_id
_entity_poly.type
_entity_poly.pdbx_seq_one_letter_code
_entity_poly.pdbx_strand_id
1 'polypeptide(L)'
;EKAVMLQNLDSHWKEHLAAMDHLRQGIHLRGYAQKNPKQEYKRESFALFSQMLEALKVEVITILSRVKVQAEEDVQKVEEQRRQADNVPKHFEHKEASATPEEKSDKVRTEMRNGPKVGRNDPCPCGSGKKYKQCHGKLS
;
A
#
# COMPACT_ATOMS: atom_id res chain seq x y z
N GLU A 1 -13.27 -23.63 -2.09
CA GLU A 1 -14.11 -22.92 -3.09
C GLU A 1 -14.34 -21.44 -2.77
N LYS A 2 -14.98 -21.09 -1.64
CA LYS A 2 -15.31 -19.68 -1.29
C LYS A 2 -14.10 -18.73 -1.30
N ALA A 3 -12.93 -19.17 -0.81
CA ALA A 3 -11.71 -18.35 -0.81
C ALA A 3 -11.23 -17.99 -2.22
N VAL A 4 -11.29 -18.94 -3.15
CA VAL A 4 -10.87 -18.75 -4.55
C VAL A 4 -11.82 -17.80 -5.28
N MET A 5 -13.12 -17.90 -5.01
CA MET A 5 -14.14 -16.99 -5.56
C MET A 5 -13.94 -15.56 -5.05
N LEU A 6 -13.69 -15.38 -3.74
CA LEU A 6 -13.47 -14.06 -3.15
C LEU A 6 -12.17 -13.42 -3.64
N GLN A 7 -11.09 -14.19 -3.80
CA GLN A 7 -9.84 -13.69 -4.35
C GLN A 7 -9.97 -13.24 -5.82
N ASN A 8 -10.71 -13.99 -6.63
CA ASN A 8 -10.99 -13.60 -8.01
C ASN A 8 -11.86 -12.35 -8.09
N LEU A 9 -12.93 -12.30 -7.29
CA LEU A 9 -13.81 -11.14 -7.22
C LEU A 9 -13.01 -9.87 -6.86
N ASP A 10 -12.14 -9.95 -5.86
CA ASP A 10 -11.31 -8.82 -5.44
C ASP A 10 -10.33 -8.37 -6.55
N SER A 11 -9.73 -9.32 -7.28
CA SER A 11 -8.85 -9.00 -8.40
C SER A 11 -9.58 -8.24 -9.51
N HIS A 12 -10.71 -8.78 -9.98
CA HIS A 12 -11.55 -8.14 -11.01
C HIS A 12 -12.08 -6.78 -10.58
N TRP A 13 -12.45 -6.65 -9.30
CA TRP A 13 -12.95 -5.41 -8.76
C TRP A 13 -11.88 -4.31 -8.74
N LYS A 14 -10.65 -4.63 -8.31
CA LYS A 14 -9.53 -3.68 -8.35
C LYS A 14 -9.21 -3.22 -9.76
N GLU A 15 -9.21 -4.14 -10.71
CA GLU A 15 -9.00 -3.81 -12.13
C GLU A 15 -10.13 -2.94 -12.69
N HIS A 16 -11.39 -3.23 -12.33
CA HIS A 16 -12.53 -2.40 -12.70
C HIS A 16 -12.43 -0.99 -12.13
N LEU A 17 -12.02 -0.82 -10.86
CA LEU A 17 -11.83 0.50 -10.26
C LEU A 17 -10.74 1.30 -10.99
N ALA A 18 -9.61 0.66 -11.33
CA ALA A 18 -8.56 1.31 -12.13
C ALA A 18 -9.08 1.74 -13.52
N ALA A 19 -9.87 0.88 -14.19
CA ALA A 19 -10.50 1.21 -15.46
C ALA A 19 -11.51 2.37 -15.33
N MET A 20 -12.27 2.44 -14.23
CA MET A 20 -13.20 3.53 -13.95
C MET A 20 -12.49 4.87 -13.73
N ASP A 21 -11.35 4.87 -13.05
CA ASP A 21 -10.54 6.08 -12.87
C ASP A 21 -9.99 6.58 -14.20
N HIS A 22 -9.50 5.69 -15.07
CA HIS A 22 -9.07 6.06 -16.43
C HIS A 22 -10.23 6.62 -17.26
N LEU A 23 -11.41 5.97 -17.20
CA LEU A 23 -12.60 6.43 -17.89
C LEU A 23 -13.03 7.83 -17.42
N ARG A 24 -12.96 8.09 -16.11
CA ARG A 24 -13.29 9.39 -15.52
C ARG A 24 -12.34 10.49 -15.97
N GLN A 25 -11.06 10.20 -16.13
CA GLN A 25 -10.09 11.16 -16.66
C GLN A 25 -10.36 11.48 -18.14
N GLY A 26 -10.70 10.46 -18.95
CA GLY A 26 -10.97 10.61 -20.39
C GLY A 26 -12.33 11.21 -20.76
N ILE A 27 -13.31 11.21 -19.85
CA ILE A 27 -14.69 11.61 -20.19
C ILE A 27 -14.84 13.07 -20.60
N HIS A 28 -13.97 13.94 -20.10
CA HIS A 28 -14.00 15.38 -20.42
C HIS A 28 -13.74 15.63 -21.91
N LEU A 29 -12.95 14.78 -22.56
CA LEU A 29 -12.71 14.85 -24.00
C LEU A 29 -13.97 14.56 -24.83
N ARG A 30 -14.96 13.86 -24.27
CA ARG A 30 -16.25 13.61 -24.96
C ARG A 30 -17.21 14.79 -24.91
N GLY A 31 -16.98 15.74 -24.01
CA GLY A 31 -17.71 17.01 -24.00
C GLY A 31 -17.49 17.82 -25.29
N TYR A 32 -16.33 17.67 -25.94
CA TYR A 32 -16.06 18.28 -27.24
C TYR A 32 -16.96 17.75 -28.36
N ALA A 33 -17.50 16.53 -28.22
CA ALA A 33 -18.43 15.93 -29.17
C ALA A 33 -19.90 16.31 -28.90
N GLN A 34 -20.16 17.33 -28.08
CA GLN A 34 -21.50 17.79 -27.67
C GLN A 34 -22.38 16.70 -27.01
N LYS A 35 -21.79 15.59 -26.59
CA LYS A 35 -22.46 14.54 -25.83
C LYS A 35 -22.39 14.85 -24.35
N ASN A 36 -23.44 14.49 -23.61
CA ASN A 36 -23.48 14.65 -22.16
C ASN A 36 -22.44 13.71 -21.49
N PRO A 37 -21.34 14.24 -20.90
CA PRO A 37 -20.27 13.40 -20.36
C PRO A 37 -20.76 12.48 -19.24
N LYS A 38 -21.72 12.95 -18.43
CA LYS A 38 -22.35 12.15 -17.37
C LYS A 38 -23.11 10.93 -17.90
N GLN A 39 -23.80 11.06 -19.03
CA GLN A 39 -24.55 9.96 -19.62
C GLN A 39 -23.62 8.94 -20.27
N GLU A 40 -22.60 9.41 -20.98
CA GLU A 40 -21.56 8.57 -21.58
C GLU A 40 -20.78 7.78 -20.52
N TYR A 41 -20.40 8.43 -19.41
CA TYR A 41 -19.77 7.75 -18.28
C TYR A 41 -20.66 6.64 -17.75
N LYS A 42 -21.94 6.94 -17.43
CA LYS A 42 -22.87 5.94 -16.90
C LYS A 42 -23.03 4.75 -17.85
N ARG A 43 -23.14 5.01 -19.16
CA ARG A 43 -23.31 3.96 -20.17
C ARG A 43 -22.09 3.05 -20.25
N GLU A 44 -20.90 3.63 -20.34
CA GLU A 44 -19.67 2.85 -20.50
C GLU A 44 -19.22 2.18 -19.21
N SER A 45 -19.35 2.85 -18.05
CA SER A 45 -19.15 2.23 -16.74
C SER A 45 -20.01 0.99 -16.55
N PHE A 46 -21.28 1.07 -16.95
CA PHE A 46 -22.18 -0.08 -16.85
C PHE A 46 -21.78 -1.20 -17.82
N ALA A 47 -21.40 -0.87 -19.06
CA ALA A 47 -20.92 -1.85 -20.03
C ALA A 47 -19.67 -2.60 -19.52
N LEU A 48 -18.70 -1.87 -18.97
CA LEU A 48 -17.49 -2.44 -18.37
C LEU A 48 -17.81 -3.30 -17.14
N PHE A 49 -18.77 -2.89 -16.32
CA PHE A 49 -19.22 -3.69 -15.18
C PHE A 49 -19.89 -5.01 -15.61
N SER A 50 -20.76 -4.97 -16.63
CA SER A 50 -21.37 -6.19 -17.18
C SER A 50 -20.34 -7.14 -17.77
N GLN A 51 -19.32 -6.62 -18.47
CA GLN A 51 -18.22 -7.43 -19.00
C GLN A 51 -17.39 -8.06 -17.88
N MET A 52 -17.07 -7.31 -16.83
CA MET A 52 -16.35 -7.81 -15.66
C MET A 52 -17.12 -8.96 -14.98
N LEU A 53 -18.44 -8.83 -14.79
CA LEU A 53 -19.26 -9.89 -14.20
C LEU A 53 -19.26 -11.17 -15.04
N GLU A 54 -19.27 -11.04 -16.37
CA GLU A 54 -19.25 -12.20 -17.25
C GLU A 54 -17.88 -12.90 -17.25
N ALA A 55 -16.79 -12.11 -17.29
CA ALA A 55 -15.43 -12.62 -17.15
C ALA A 55 -15.24 -13.37 -15.82
N LEU A 56 -15.73 -12.80 -14.71
CA LEU A 56 -15.68 -13.42 -13.39
C LEU A 56 -16.39 -14.78 -13.36
N LYS A 57 -17.58 -14.91 -13.95
CA LYS A 57 -18.30 -16.20 -14.00
C LYS A 57 -17.49 -17.25 -14.74
N VAL A 58 -16.99 -16.90 -15.93
CA VAL A 58 -16.21 -17.83 -16.78
C VAL A 58 -14.95 -18.26 -16.05
N GLU A 59 -14.25 -17.34 -15.39
CA GLU A 59 -13.03 -17.64 -14.65
C GLU A 59 -13.30 -18.54 -13.44
N VAL A 60 -14.33 -18.23 -12.65
CA VAL A 60 -14.71 -19.08 -11.51
C VAL A 60 -15.04 -20.51 -11.97
N ILE A 61 -15.83 -20.67 -13.03
CA ILE A 61 -16.17 -21.99 -13.61
C ILE A 61 -14.91 -22.69 -14.13
N THR A 62 -14.02 -21.95 -14.80
CA THR A 62 -12.76 -22.48 -15.34
C THR A 62 -11.85 -22.97 -14.22
N ILE A 63 -11.74 -22.23 -13.12
CA ILE A 63 -10.92 -22.63 -11.98
C ILE A 63 -11.53 -23.85 -11.31
N LEU A 64 -12.84 -23.85 -11.02
CA LEU A 64 -13.51 -25.00 -10.39
C LEU A 64 -13.42 -26.27 -11.26
N SER A 65 -13.44 -26.14 -12.58
CA SER A 65 -13.30 -27.29 -13.50
C SER A 65 -11.86 -27.76 -13.72
N ARG A 66 -10.86 -26.87 -13.57
CA ARG A 66 -9.44 -27.20 -13.72
C ARG A 66 -8.74 -27.59 -12.42
N VAL A 67 -9.34 -27.29 -11.26
CA VAL A 67 -8.86 -27.75 -9.96
C VAL A 67 -9.01 -29.27 -9.92
N LYS A 68 -7.99 -29.95 -10.44
CA LYS A 68 -7.65 -31.29 -9.98
C LYS A 68 -7.16 -31.11 -8.56
N VAL A 69 -7.91 -31.66 -7.61
CA VAL A 69 -7.40 -31.92 -6.27
C VAL A 69 -6.27 -32.93 -6.47
N GLN A 70 -5.05 -32.46 -6.73
CA GLN A 70 -3.88 -33.25 -6.41
C GLN A 70 -4.00 -33.56 -4.92
N ALA A 71 -3.75 -34.83 -4.58
CA ALA A 71 -4.06 -35.50 -3.32
C ALA A 71 -4.06 -34.56 -2.11
N GLU A 72 -4.92 -34.81 -1.11
CA GLU A 72 -4.98 -34.04 0.15
C GLU A 72 -3.61 -33.65 0.74
N GLU A 73 -2.54 -34.42 0.46
CA GLU A 73 -1.15 -34.06 0.70
C GLU A 73 -0.68 -32.70 0.14
N ASP A 74 -1.06 -32.29 -1.08
CA ASP A 74 -0.63 -31.02 -1.66
C ASP A 74 -1.38 -29.83 -1.04
N VAL A 75 -2.65 -30.02 -0.65
CA VAL A 75 -3.40 -29.04 0.12
C VAL A 75 -2.82 -28.90 1.52
N GLN A 76 -2.48 -30.02 2.17
CA GLN A 76 -1.82 -30.04 3.46
C GLN A 76 -0.43 -29.38 3.40
N LYS A 77 0.39 -29.64 2.38
CA LYS A 77 1.69 -28.98 2.19
C LYS A 77 1.55 -27.47 2.01
N VAL A 78 0.56 -27.00 1.26
CA VAL A 78 0.30 -25.56 1.08
C VAL A 78 -0.22 -24.91 2.38
N GLU A 79 -1.10 -25.58 3.13
CA GLU A 79 -1.55 -25.09 4.44
C GLU A 79 -0.43 -25.10 5.49
N GLU A 80 0.40 -26.14 5.50
CA GLU A 80 1.57 -26.28 6.37
C GLU A 80 2.59 -25.17 6.04
N GLN A 81 2.87 -24.91 4.76
CA GLN A 81 3.72 -23.79 4.33
C GLN A 81 3.15 -22.43 4.78
N ARG A 82 1.83 -22.25 4.73
CA ARG A 82 1.18 -21.03 5.22
C ARG A 82 1.31 -20.88 6.73
N ARG A 83 1.08 -21.97 7.49
CA ARG A 83 1.27 -22.00 8.95
C ARG A 83 2.72 -21.77 9.34
N GLN A 84 3.67 -22.29 8.58
CA GLN A 84 5.09 -22.07 8.79
C GLN A 84 5.47 -20.63 8.48
N ALA A 85 4.96 -20.03 7.39
CA ALA A 85 5.19 -18.62 7.08
C ALA A 85 4.61 -17.66 8.15
N ASP A 86 3.49 -18.02 8.76
CA ASP A 86 2.90 -17.26 9.87
C ASP A 86 3.61 -17.50 11.21
N ASN A 87 4.22 -18.68 11.42
CA ASN A 87 5.01 -19.01 12.61
C ASN A 87 6.50 -18.62 12.52
N VAL A 88 7.00 -18.23 11.34
CA VAL A 88 8.35 -17.67 11.23
C VAL A 88 8.34 -16.32 11.93
N PRO A 89 9.08 -16.16 13.05
CA PRO A 89 9.19 -14.86 13.70
C PRO A 89 9.80 -13.89 12.69
N LYS A 90 9.04 -12.85 12.32
CA LYS A 90 9.53 -11.77 11.47
C LYS A 90 10.66 -11.07 12.21
N HIS A 91 11.89 -11.54 12.00
CA HIS A 91 13.09 -10.87 12.50
C HIS A 91 13.32 -9.66 11.61
N PHE A 92 12.86 -8.49 12.08
CA PHE A 92 13.21 -7.22 11.47
C PHE A 92 14.67 -6.93 11.80
N GLU A 93 15.57 -7.44 10.97
CA GLU A 93 16.97 -7.00 10.98
C GLU A 93 17.02 -5.56 10.46
N HIS A 94 16.99 -4.61 11.39
CA HIS A 94 17.55 -3.30 11.11
C HIS A 94 19.04 -3.49 10.86
N LYS A 95 19.44 -3.48 9.59
CA LYS A 95 20.84 -3.44 9.16
C LYS A 95 21.48 -2.19 9.77
N GLU A 96 22.16 -2.35 10.90
CA GLU A 96 23.21 -1.41 11.28
C GLU A 96 24.21 -1.42 10.14
N ALA A 97 24.24 -0.31 9.40
CA ALA A 97 25.10 -0.14 8.25
C ALA A 97 26.56 -0.02 8.71
N SER A 98 27.21 -1.15 8.95
CA SER A 98 28.68 -1.24 8.84
C SER A 98 29.03 -1.20 7.36
N ALA A 99 29.10 0.02 6.82
CA ALA A 99 29.50 0.29 5.45
C ALA A 99 31.03 0.43 5.38
N THR A 100 31.68 -0.58 4.81
CA THR A 100 32.80 -0.34 3.89
C THR A 100 32.39 -0.87 2.53
N PRO A 101 32.08 0.05 1.62
CA PRO A 101 32.79 0.08 0.36
C PRO A 101 33.58 1.39 0.27
N GLU A 102 34.85 1.29 -0.08
CA GLU A 102 35.56 2.41 -0.67
C GLU A 102 34.75 2.90 -1.87
N GLU A 103 34.16 4.09 -1.79
CA GLU A 103 34.24 5.13 -2.81
C GLU A 103 33.51 6.40 -2.37
N LYS A 104 34.30 7.46 -2.18
CA LYS A 104 34.01 8.90 -2.26
C LYS A 104 32.58 9.38 -1.95
N SER A 105 32.38 9.90 -0.75
CA SER A 105 31.60 11.12 -0.54
C SER A 105 31.89 11.72 0.83
N ASP A 106 32.18 13.02 0.86
CA ASP A 106 32.46 13.84 2.04
C ASP A 106 31.50 13.56 3.21
N LYS A 107 32.05 13.04 4.32
CA LYS A 107 31.29 12.79 5.55
C LYS A 107 31.10 14.10 6.31
N VAL A 108 29.90 14.67 6.24
CA VAL A 108 29.39 15.62 7.23
C VAL A 108 29.40 14.92 8.59
N ARG A 109 30.21 15.42 9.53
CA ARG A 109 30.25 14.91 10.91
C ARG A 109 29.03 15.42 11.68
N THR A 110 28.10 14.51 11.99
CA THR A 110 26.98 14.82 12.89
C THR A 110 27.47 14.74 14.33
N GLU A 111 27.65 15.88 14.98
CA GLU A 111 28.01 15.94 16.40
C GLU A 111 26.85 15.42 17.26
N MET A 112 27.06 14.34 18.00
CA MET A 112 26.13 13.89 19.03
C MET A 112 26.08 14.92 20.16
N ARG A 113 24.89 15.47 20.42
CA ARG A 113 24.67 16.47 21.47
C ARG A 113 24.84 15.82 22.85
N ASN A 114 25.95 16.10 23.53
CA ASN A 114 26.29 15.60 24.87
C ASN A 114 25.49 16.28 26.02
N GLY A 115 24.19 16.57 25.83
CA GLY A 115 23.40 17.28 26.84
C GLY A 115 21.95 16.78 26.95
N PRO A 116 21.32 16.95 28.12
CA PRO A 116 19.94 16.53 28.34
C PRO A 116 19.00 17.22 27.34
N LYS A 117 18.08 16.45 26.77
CA LYS A 117 17.09 16.95 25.80
C LYS A 117 16.05 17.80 26.54
N VAL A 118 16.31 19.11 26.61
CA VAL A 118 15.39 20.08 27.24
C VAL A 118 14.08 20.13 26.46
N GLY A 119 12.97 19.80 27.14
CA GLY A 119 11.62 19.86 26.59
C GLY A 119 11.12 21.29 26.44
N ARG A 120 10.13 21.49 25.56
CA ARG A 120 9.60 22.83 25.20
C ARG A 120 9.10 23.64 26.42
N ASN A 121 8.65 22.98 27.49
CA ASN A 121 8.12 23.63 28.69
C ASN A 121 9.10 23.62 29.89
N ASP A 122 10.27 22.99 29.76
CA ASP A 122 11.24 22.85 30.85
C ASP A 122 11.95 24.19 31.15
N PRO A 123 12.50 24.37 32.37
CA PRO A 123 13.32 25.52 32.69
C PRO A 123 14.48 25.63 31.70
N CYS A 124 14.67 26.83 31.14
CA CYS A 124 15.66 27.05 30.11
C CYS A 124 17.10 26.89 30.67
N PRO A 125 18.00 26.14 30.01
CA PRO A 125 19.33 25.83 30.53
C PRO A 125 20.27 27.05 30.63
N CYS A 126 19.85 28.22 30.13
CA CYS A 126 20.58 29.48 30.28
C CYS A 126 20.41 30.13 31.67
N GLY A 127 19.67 29.49 32.60
CA GLY A 127 19.48 30.00 33.97
C GLY A 127 18.50 31.16 34.09
N SER A 128 17.77 31.53 33.02
CA SER A 128 16.86 32.68 33.00
C SER A 128 15.55 32.53 33.79
N GLY A 129 15.30 31.35 34.40
CA GLY A 129 14.08 31.04 35.14
C GLY A 129 12.80 30.90 34.30
N LYS A 130 12.87 31.12 32.98
CA LYS A 130 11.73 31.04 32.05
C LYS A 130 11.64 29.66 31.39
N LYS A 131 10.44 29.25 30.94
CA LYS A 131 10.25 28.01 30.16
C LYS A 131 10.98 28.10 28.82
N TYR A 132 11.55 27.00 28.33
CA TYR A 132 12.37 26.96 27.11
C TYR A 132 11.68 27.62 25.91
N LYS A 133 10.38 27.35 25.68
CA LYS A 133 9.58 27.97 24.60
C LYS A 133 9.41 29.48 24.67
N GLN A 134 9.63 30.08 25.83
CA GLN A 134 9.54 31.54 26.03
C GLN A 134 10.91 32.21 26.05
N CYS A 135 11.99 31.43 25.91
CA CYS A 135 13.37 31.89 25.88
C CYS A 135 14.05 31.37 24.59
N HIS A 136 14.99 30.43 24.69
CA HIS A 136 15.77 29.92 23.55
C HIS A 136 14.96 29.08 22.55
N GLY A 137 13.75 28.65 22.91
CA GLY A 137 12.81 27.95 22.04
C GLY A 137 11.64 28.82 21.55
N LYS A 138 11.75 30.15 21.66
CA LYS A 138 10.74 31.09 21.16
C LYS A 138 10.88 31.24 19.65
N LEU A 139 9.89 30.76 18.91
CA LEU A 139 9.74 31.06 17.48
C LEU A 139 9.17 32.49 17.40
N SER A 140 9.88 33.42 16.75
CA SER A 140 9.28 34.71 16.36
C SER A 140 8.44 34.53 15.12
#